data_AF-A0A9X1T0P0-F1
#
_entry.id   AF-A0A9X1T0P0-F1
#
_cell.length_a   1.000
_cell.length_b   1.000
_cell.length_c   1.000
_cell.angle_alpha   90.00
_cell.angle_beta   90.00
_cell.angle_gamma   90.00
#
_symmetry.space_group_name_H-M   'P 1'
#
loop_
_entity.id
_entity.type
_entity.pdbx_description
1 polymer ?
#
loop_
_entity_poly.entity_id
_entity_poly.type
_entity_poly.pdbx_seq_one_letter_code
_entity_poly.pdbx_strand_id
1 'polypeptide(L)'
;MTGHNDLAVSYEERPWEQPVEQVLPMSRRARLASCGPYRAALPVSIADLDIRLPNAVVAEATDALTEIARFDAELSLRQPDGEFVPLAAVLLRSESASSSQIENVTAGAKALAMATLQEKAGANA
;
A
#
# COMPACT_ATOMS: atom_id res chain seq x y z
N MET A 1 -28.40 20.18 6.82
CA MET A 1 -27.39 19.16 6.47
C MET A 1 -27.16 19.26 4.97
N THR A 2 -26.48 20.33 4.56
CA THR A 2 -26.24 20.67 3.16
C THR A 2 -25.01 19.90 2.74
N GLY A 3 -25.17 18.89 1.88
CA GLY A 3 -24.07 18.05 1.39
C GLY A 3 -23.12 18.87 0.53
N HIS A 4 -22.15 19.55 1.16
CA HIS A 4 -20.94 19.94 0.47
C HIS A 4 -20.03 18.72 0.42
N ASN A 5 -19.59 18.38 -0.80
CA ASN A 5 -18.70 17.27 -1.06
C ASN A 5 -17.27 17.67 -0.65
N ASP A 6 -17.05 17.93 0.64
CA ASP A 6 -15.78 18.42 1.17
C ASP A 6 -14.64 17.43 0.97
N LEU A 7 -14.94 16.18 0.62
CA LEU A 7 -13.97 15.13 0.30
C LEU A 7 -13.82 14.89 -1.22
N ALA A 8 -14.39 15.75 -2.06
CA ALA A 8 -14.28 15.62 -3.51
C ALA A 8 -12.83 15.77 -3.97
N VAL A 9 -12.39 14.86 -4.84
CA VAL A 9 -11.20 15.10 -5.66
C VAL A 9 -11.52 16.18 -6.70
N SER A 10 -10.73 17.24 -6.71
CA SER A 10 -10.81 18.26 -7.75
C SER A 10 -9.73 18.01 -8.82
N TYR A 11 -9.73 18.81 -9.89
CA TYR A 11 -8.76 18.62 -10.97
C TYR A 11 -8.27 19.96 -11.49
N GLU A 12 -6.99 20.03 -11.84
CA GLU A 12 -6.39 21.13 -12.58
C GLU A 12 -5.91 20.67 -13.95
N GLU A 13 -5.93 21.56 -14.94
CA GLU A 13 -5.31 21.29 -16.23
C GLU A 13 -3.80 21.55 -16.14
N ARG A 14 -3.01 20.55 -16.51
CA ARG A 14 -1.55 20.64 -16.56
C ARG A 14 -1.08 20.26 -17.95
N PRO A 15 -0.07 20.94 -18.51
CA PRO A 15 0.53 20.50 -19.76
C PRO A 15 1.28 19.19 -19.52
N TRP A 16 1.06 18.20 -20.37
CA TRP A 16 1.91 17.03 -20.44
C TRP A 16 2.98 17.25 -21.52
N GLU A 17 4.22 17.40 -21.08
CA GLU A 17 5.41 17.43 -21.92
C GLU A 17 6.17 16.12 -21.74
N GLN A 18 6.61 15.50 -22.83
CA GLN A 18 7.44 14.30 -22.73
C GLN A 18 8.82 14.65 -22.15
N PRO A 19 9.28 13.94 -21.10
CA PRO A 19 10.64 14.07 -20.60
C PRO A 19 11.65 13.72 -21.69
N VAL A 20 12.61 14.61 -21.93
CA VAL A 20 13.62 14.48 -23.00
C VAL A 20 14.50 13.22 -22.82
N GLU A 21 14.58 12.68 -21.60
CA GLU A 21 15.42 11.53 -21.24
C GLU A 21 14.78 10.17 -21.52
N GLN A 22 13.47 10.09 -21.77
CA GLN A 22 12.75 8.83 -22.03
C GLN A 22 12.31 8.75 -23.49
N VAL A 23 13.27 8.72 -24.41
CA VAL A 23 13.00 8.56 -25.84
C VAL A 23 12.67 7.10 -26.14
N LEU A 24 11.43 6.69 -25.89
CA LEU A 24 10.88 5.51 -26.56
C LEU A 24 10.88 5.74 -28.07
N PRO A 25 11.23 4.74 -28.91
CA PRO A 25 11.24 4.90 -30.37
C PRO A 25 9.80 5.08 -30.89
N MET A 26 9.34 6.33 -30.94
CA MET A 26 8.02 6.72 -31.41
C MET A 26 8.13 7.61 -32.65
N SER A 27 7.16 7.48 -33.57
CA SER A 27 7.07 8.38 -34.72
C SER A 27 6.79 9.82 -34.27
N ARG A 28 7.22 10.82 -35.07
CA ARG A 28 6.96 12.25 -34.77
C ARG A 28 5.47 12.55 -34.55
N ARG A 29 4.58 11.87 -35.28
CA ARG A 29 3.12 12.00 -35.12
C ARG A 29 2.64 11.43 -33.79
N ALA A 30 3.12 10.24 -33.40
CA ALA A 30 2.78 9.63 -32.12
C ALA A 30 3.24 10.50 -30.94
N ARG A 31 4.44 11.09 -31.03
CA ARG A 31 4.97 12.00 -30.01
C ARG A 31 4.16 13.29 -29.87
N LEU A 32 3.68 13.87 -30.98
CA LEU A 32 2.82 15.05 -30.93
C LEU A 32 1.43 14.73 -30.35
N ALA A 33 0.90 13.54 -30.65
CA ALA A 33 -0.39 13.10 -30.13
C ALA A 33 -0.36 12.72 -28.64
N SER A 34 0.81 12.37 -28.10
CA SER A 34 0.99 12.06 -26.68
C SER A 34 1.31 13.29 -25.82
N CYS A 35 1.34 14.49 -26.39
CA CYS A 35 1.50 15.76 -25.68
C CYS A 35 0.17 16.51 -25.66
N GLY A 36 -0.08 17.28 -24.60
CA GLY A 36 -1.30 18.08 -24.49
C GLY A 36 -1.74 18.27 -23.04
N PRO A 37 -2.79 19.07 -22.80
CA PRO A 37 -3.33 19.24 -21.47
C PRO A 37 -3.92 17.91 -20.97
N TYR A 38 -3.61 17.57 -19.73
CA TYR A 38 -4.27 16.50 -19.00
C TYR A 38 -4.88 17.06 -17.71
N ARG A 39 -5.89 16.37 -17.18
CA ARG A 39 -6.50 16.72 -15.89
C ARG A 39 -5.73 16.02 -14.79
N ALA A 40 -4.87 16.76 -14.10
CA ALA A 40 -4.22 16.28 -12.90
C ALA A 40 -5.22 16.28 -11.75
N ALA A 41 -5.28 15.18 -10.98
CA ALA A 41 -6.09 15.12 -9.78
C ALA A 41 -5.45 16.00 -8.69
N LEU A 42 -6.28 16.77 -8.01
CA LEU A 42 -5.96 17.52 -6.80
C LEU A 42 -6.71 16.85 -5.63
N PRO A 43 -6.03 15.97 -4.87
CA PRO A 43 -6.62 15.35 -3.70
C PRO A 43 -7.03 16.40 -2.67
N VAL A 44 -8.11 16.14 -1.97
CA VAL A 44 -8.52 16.93 -0.80
C VAL A 44 -7.49 16.77 0.32
N SER A 45 -7.21 17.84 1.06
CA SER A 45 -6.45 17.76 2.32
C SER A 45 -7.34 17.16 3.42
N ILE A 46 -6.93 16.02 3.96
CA ILE A 46 -7.63 15.32 5.04
C ILE A 46 -6.90 15.40 6.39
N ALA A 47 -5.81 16.16 6.46
CA ALA A 47 -4.94 16.21 7.64
C ALA A 47 -5.67 16.69 8.91
N ASP A 48 -6.55 17.69 8.76
CA ASP A 48 -7.28 18.31 9.88
C ASP A 48 -8.72 17.77 10.02
N LEU A 49 -9.02 16.62 9.42
CA LEU A 49 -10.37 16.05 9.45
C LEU A 49 -10.69 15.49 10.85
N ASP A 50 -11.70 16.06 11.53
CA ASP A 50 -12.23 15.51 12.80
C ASP A 50 -13.11 14.28 12.52
N ILE A 51 -12.47 13.10 12.48
CA ILE A 51 -13.17 11.82 12.29
C ILE A 51 -13.69 11.32 13.64
N ARG A 52 -15.00 11.42 13.85
CA ARG A 52 -15.66 10.84 15.02
C ARG A 52 -16.12 9.41 14.74
N LEU A 53 -15.44 8.46 15.35
CA LEU A 53 -15.79 7.05 15.24
C LEU A 53 -17.01 6.73 16.12
N PRO A 54 -17.98 5.92 15.64
CA PRO A 54 -19.03 5.39 16.49
C PRO A 54 -18.45 4.56 17.64
N ASN A 55 -19.08 4.60 18.81
CA ASN A 55 -18.62 3.86 19.99
C ASN A 55 -18.43 2.35 19.74
N ALA A 56 -19.26 1.75 18.88
CA ALA A 56 -19.14 0.35 18.50
C ALA A 56 -17.81 0.05 17.79
N VAL A 57 -17.38 0.92 16.87
CA VAL A 57 -16.10 0.78 16.14
C VAL A 57 -14.92 0.96 17.10
N VAL A 58 -15.03 1.91 18.03
CA VAL A 58 -13.99 2.13 19.06
C VAL A 58 -13.85 0.91 19.96
N ALA A 59 -14.96 0.30 20.38
CA ALA A 59 -14.97 -0.89 21.21
C ALA A 59 -14.31 -2.08 20.46
N GLU A 60 -14.73 -2.35 19.23
CA GLU A 60 -14.18 -3.43 18.41
C GLU A 60 -12.67 -3.25 18.15
N ALA A 61 -12.22 -2.02 17.88
CA ALA A 61 -10.80 -1.72 17.73
C ALA A 61 -9.99 -1.92 19.03
N THR A 62 -10.59 -1.60 20.18
CA THR A 62 -9.94 -1.79 21.50
C THR A 62 -9.80 -3.27 21.84
N ASP A 63 -10.83 -4.07 21.56
CA ASP A 63 -10.79 -5.51 21.73
C ASP A 63 -9.72 -6.15 20.84
N ALA A 64 -9.66 -5.75 19.56
CA ALA A 64 -8.63 -6.20 18.63
C ALA A 64 -7.21 -5.84 19.11
N LEU A 65 -7.00 -4.61 19.60
CA LEU A 65 -5.72 -4.18 20.15
C LEU A 65 -5.31 -5.03 21.36
N THR A 66 -6.26 -5.36 22.23
CA THR A 66 -6.03 -6.20 23.41
C THR A 66 -5.58 -7.61 23.01
N GLU A 67 -6.23 -8.20 22.01
CA GLU A 67 -5.86 -9.53 21.52
C GLU A 67 -4.49 -9.55 20.82
N ILE A 68 -4.16 -8.52 20.03
CA ILE A 68 -2.85 -8.40 19.40
C ILE A 68 -1.75 -8.29 20.48
N ALA A 69 -1.94 -7.43 21.47
CA ALA A 69 -0.98 -7.27 22.57
C ALA A 69 -0.81 -8.57 23.37
N ARG A 70 -1.90 -9.32 23.62
CA ARG A 70 -1.86 -10.63 24.29
C ARG A 70 -1.07 -11.64 23.46
N PHE A 71 -1.32 -11.70 22.15
CA PHE A 71 -0.61 -12.59 21.23
C PHE A 71 0.89 -12.31 21.22
N ASP A 72 1.29 -11.04 21.10
CA ASP A 72 2.70 -10.63 21.10
C ASP A 72 3.40 -10.98 22.43
N ALA A 73 2.71 -10.78 23.56
CA ALA A 73 3.23 -11.14 24.87
C ALA A 73 3.41 -12.66 25.02
N GLU A 74 2.41 -13.45 24.63
CA GLU A 74 2.48 -14.93 24.68
C GLU A 74 3.57 -15.48 23.76
N LEU A 75 3.75 -14.90 22.58
CA LEU A 75 4.81 -15.29 21.65
C LEU A 75 6.20 -14.94 22.17
N SER A 76 6.37 -13.74 22.72
CA SER A 76 7.64 -13.28 23.29
C SER A 76 8.09 -14.17 24.46
N LEU A 77 7.14 -14.65 25.28
CA LEU A 77 7.42 -15.59 26.37
C LEU A 77 7.80 -16.99 25.86
N ARG A 78 7.27 -17.41 24.71
CA ARG A 78 7.51 -18.75 24.15
C ARG A 78 8.79 -18.85 23.32
N GLN A 79 9.29 -17.74 22.78
CA GLN A 79 10.51 -17.69 21.97
C GLN A 79 11.35 -16.46 22.30
N PRO A 80 12.19 -16.53 23.36
CA PRO A 80 12.98 -15.39 23.82
C PRO A 80 14.06 -14.92 22.85
N ASP A 81 14.47 -15.76 21.89
CA ASP A 81 15.55 -15.46 20.93
C ASP A 81 15.07 -14.67 19.69
N GLY A 82 13.78 -14.34 19.60
CA GLY A 82 13.24 -13.40 18.61
C GLY A 82 13.28 -13.85 17.15
N GLU A 83 13.60 -15.12 16.86
CA GLU A 83 13.70 -15.61 15.48
C GLU A 83 12.33 -16.04 14.92
N PHE A 84 11.51 -15.05 14.55
CA PHE A 84 10.17 -15.24 13.99
C PHE A 84 10.15 -15.62 12.50
N VAL A 85 11.29 -16.04 11.94
CA VAL A 85 11.49 -16.23 10.50
C VAL A 85 10.47 -17.21 9.88
N PRO A 86 10.12 -18.35 10.51
CA PRO A 86 9.16 -19.28 9.93
C PRO A 86 7.72 -18.75 9.93
N LEU A 87 7.28 -18.11 11.01
CA LEU A 87 5.91 -17.59 11.15
C LEU A 87 5.70 -16.37 10.24
N ALA A 88 6.65 -15.44 10.22
CA ALA A 88 6.61 -14.26 9.36
C ALA A 88 6.54 -14.64 7.87
N ALA A 89 7.29 -15.65 7.45
CA ALA A 89 7.26 -16.13 6.06
C ALA A 89 5.90 -16.75 5.68
N VAL A 90 5.26 -17.48 6.60
CA VAL A 90 3.92 -18.04 6.38
C VAL A 90 2.86 -16.93 6.31
N LEU A 91 2.91 -15.97 7.23
CA LEU A 91 1.98 -14.83 7.27
C LEU A 91 2.09 -13.97 6.00
N LEU A 92 3.32 -13.64 5.59
CA LEU A 92 3.57 -12.86 4.37
C LEU A 92 3.01 -13.57 3.12
N ARG A 93 3.17 -14.90 3.04
CA ARG A 93 2.61 -15.69 1.93
C ARG A 93 1.09 -15.67 1.93
N SER A 94 0.44 -15.79 3.10
CA SER A 94 -1.02 -15.77 3.19
C SER A 94 -1.62 -14.39 2.92
N GLU A 95 -0.96 -13.32 3.39
CA GLU A 95 -1.36 -11.94 3.15
C GLU A 95 -1.21 -11.58 1.68
N SER A 96 -0.05 -11.91 1.08
CA SER A 96 0.20 -11.71 -0.35
C SER A 96 -0.84 -12.44 -1.21
N ALA A 97 -1.15 -13.70 -0.89
CA ALA A 97 -2.16 -14.46 -1.65
C ALA A 97 -3.56 -13.86 -1.55
N SER A 98 -3.95 -13.39 -0.37
CA SER A 98 -5.27 -12.78 -0.15
C SER A 98 -5.38 -11.39 -0.80
N SER A 99 -4.32 -10.57 -0.71
CA SER A 99 -4.27 -9.25 -1.33
C SER A 99 -4.27 -9.34 -2.87
N SER A 100 -3.47 -10.26 -3.44
CA SER A 100 -3.46 -10.52 -4.89
C SER A 100 -4.82 -10.99 -5.43
N GLN A 101 -5.62 -11.73 -4.64
CA GLN A 101 -6.97 -12.16 -5.03
C GLN A 101 -7.95 -10.99 -5.10
N ILE A 102 -7.83 -10.01 -4.20
CA ILE A 102 -8.67 -8.82 -4.18
C ILE A 102 -8.33 -7.90 -5.36
N GLU A 103 -7.04 -7.74 -5.67
CA GLU A 103 -6.58 -6.80 -6.70
C GLU A 103 -6.47 -7.41 -8.11
N ASN A 104 -6.72 -8.71 -8.26
CA ASN A 104 -6.57 -9.45 -9.51
C ASN A 104 -5.15 -9.31 -10.12
N VAL A 105 -4.13 -9.22 -9.25
CA VAL A 105 -2.73 -9.04 -9.63
C VAL A 105 -1.98 -10.37 -9.46
N THR A 106 -1.59 -10.99 -10.57
CA THR A 106 -0.82 -12.25 -10.61
C THR A 106 0.69 -12.02 -10.41
N ALA A 107 1.10 -10.99 -9.67
CA ALA A 107 2.51 -10.83 -9.29
C ALA A 107 2.80 -11.84 -8.18
N GLY A 108 3.32 -13.00 -8.58
CA GLY A 108 3.31 -14.21 -7.78
C GLY A 108 3.88 -14.01 -6.37
N ALA A 109 3.07 -14.26 -5.36
CA ALA A 109 3.46 -14.32 -3.95
C ALA A 109 4.74 -15.15 -3.69
N LYS A 110 5.08 -16.09 -4.60
CA LYS A 110 6.35 -16.82 -4.62
C LYS A 110 7.58 -15.94 -4.86
N ALA A 111 7.52 -14.97 -5.78
CA ALA A 111 8.62 -14.07 -6.07
C ALA A 111 8.87 -13.09 -4.92
N LEU A 112 7.80 -12.55 -4.32
CA LEU A 112 7.86 -11.75 -3.09
C LEU A 112 8.43 -12.54 -1.91
N ALA A 113 7.93 -13.76 -1.67
CA ALA A 113 8.44 -14.62 -0.61
C ALA A 113 9.92 -15.00 -0.81
N MET A 114 10.34 -15.31 -2.04
CA MET A 114 11.74 -15.62 -2.37
C MET A 114 12.67 -14.41 -2.20
N ALA A 115 12.21 -13.20 -2.55
CA ALA A 115 12.98 -11.97 -2.34
C ALA A 115 13.21 -11.71 -0.83
N THR A 116 12.18 -11.85 0.00
CA THR A 116 12.31 -11.69 1.47
C THR A 116 13.20 -12.74 2.14
N LEU A 117 13.27 -13.95 1.59
CA LEU A 117 14.18 -15.00 2.08
C LEU A 117 15.63 -14.76 1.63
N GLN A 118 15.84 -14.20 0.43
CA GLN A 118 17.17 -13.89 -0.10
C GLN A 118 17.80 -12.64 0.54
N GLU A 119 17.02 -11.63 0.93
CA GLU A 119 17.51 -10.46 1.67
C GLU A 119 18.14 -10.85 3.02
N LYS A 120 17.53 -11.81 3.75
CA LYS A 120 18.08 -12.29 5.02
C LYS A 120 19.33 -13.17 4.86
N ALA A 121 19.56 -13.75 3.69
CA ALA A 121 20.76 -14.53 3.39
C ALA A 121 21.96 -13.66 2.94
N GLY A 122 21.75 -12.35 2.72
CA GLY A 122 22.76 -11.41 2.22
C GLY A 122 23.58 -10.69 3.29
N ALA A 123 23.33 -10.90 4.58
CA ALA A 123 24.18 -10.36 5.65
C ALA A 123 25.29 -11.36 6.00
N ASN A 124 26.28 -11.49 5.11
CA ASN A 124 27.63 -12.00 5.39
C ASN A 124 28.57 -11.71 4.21
N ALA A 125 29.12 -10.48 4.18
CA ALA A 125 30.49 -10.09 3.81
C ALA A 125 30.56 -8.57 3.59
#